data_AF-A0A1M3N846-F1
#
_entry.id   AF-A0A1M3N846-F1
#
_cell.length_a   1.000
_cell.length_b   1.000
_cell.length_c   1.000
_cell.angle_alpha   90.00
_cell.angle_beta   90.00
_cell.angle_gamma   90.00
#
_symmetry.space_group_name_H-M   'P 1'
#
loop_
_entity.id
_entity.type
_entity.pdbx_description
1 polymer ?
#
loop_
_entity_poly.entity_id
_entity_poly.type
_entity_poly.pdbx_seq_one_letter_code
_entity_poly.pdbx_strand_id
1 'polypeptide(L)'
;MMRVRYSIGAASALLVLGLVASTTGACGDDRDRFGSEPKGFDTAPDGGADAEVCYSQCSLDGRSVVDSCTGEVYETCADDKACGAAQCLEPCEAAAADRSSDGCEFYFSAPRFEPWPLQSCHAVFVVNSSNRPATLSLEFRGRSLDLSRSVYRAVPKSTDLELHEGPIAPGESAIVFVSDRDQTKSRTVSEKVDYISCPKPVTAAIEEDFGTFGSGVGPAFHLESDVPVGVTSMFPYGGAASYTPSATLVFPVGAWAKEHVIVNGWESGVADPTTQIYASEDETEITIIGTKAIRNGNGFIGAAAGMPTKINLSKGQFAQIIQVEELTGSVVTSNKPTITVGGNVCAVVPDRNQGACDSLAQQIPPYEQWGSEYVGVSYRPRPKDGDELVWYRMVGGRDGTELDYDPVKPAGAPLTVNAGELVLFRARASEPFVVRSRDAEHPFYLGLHMSGGSGPGLGGMGDPDFVNVVPAGQYRSAYSFYADSAYRENSLVIVRKSVRGEFKPVWLECAGELPDFISIGTRGDYEYRRVDLSRGFKPGEKFGDKQCITGLQRTRSEGPFSATIWGWDIAASYGYPGGMALRKLVETPLSPVN
;
A
#
# COMPACT_ATOMS: atom_id res chain seq x y z
N MET A 1 -49.04 -17.30 -49.64
CA MET A 1 -48.58 -17.27 -51.04
C MET A 1 -47.15 -17.79 -51.09
N MET A 2 -46.90 -18.81 -51.93
CA MET A 2 -45.59 -19.38 -52.40
C MET A 2 -44.43 -19.40 -51.38
N ARG A 3 -43.99 -20.49 -50.76
CA ARG A 3 -43.78 -21.90 -51.14
C ARG A 3 -42.76 -22.09 -52.28
N VAL A 4 -41.82 -23.02 -52.04
CA VAL A 4 -41.04 -23.87 -52.98
C VAL A 4 -39.60 -23.35 -53.26
N ARG A 5 -38.48 -24.10 -53.17
CA ARG A 5 -38.24 -25.55 -53.43
C ARG A 5 -37.02 -26.14 -52.68
N TYR A 6 -37.17 -27.42 -52.31
CA TYR A 6 -36.21 -28.43 -51.82
C TYR A 6 -35.44 -29.12 -52.97
N SER A 7 -34.32 -29.81 -52.66
CA SER A 7 -34.07 -31.27 -52.86
C SER A 7 -32.55 -31.58 -52.86
N ILE A 8 -31.98 -32.36 -51.93
CA ILE A 8 -31.88 -33.85 -51.83
C ILE A 8 -31.13 -34.51 -53.00
N GLY A 9 -30.07 -35.27 -52.66
CA GLY A 9 -29.48 -36.33 -53.48
C GLY A 9 -28.54 -37.21 -52.63
N ALA A 10 -28.82 -38.51 -52.55
CA ALA A 10 -28.18 -39.52 -51.71
C ALA A 10 -27.41 -40.58 -52.54
N ALA A 11 -26.69 -41.46 -51.81
CA ALA A 11 -26.19 -42.80 -52.21
C ALA A 11 -24.87 -42.81 -53.05
N SER A 12 -23.89 -43.73 -52.93
CA SER A 12 -23.83 -45.10 -52.41
C SER A 12 -22.38 -45.57 -52.11
N ALA A 13 -22.29 -46.59 -51.27
CA ALA A 13 -21.25 -47.59 -50.96
C ALA A 13 -20.04 -47.85 -51.89
N LEU A 14 -18.91 -48.25 -51.28
CA LEU A 14 -18.18 -49.50 -51.62
C LEU A 14 -17.11 -49.87 -50.55
N LEU A 15 -17.20 -51.10 -50.03
CA LEU A 15 -16.18 -51.82 -49.28
C LEU A 15 -15.03 -52.26 -50.20
N VAL A 16 -13.78 -52.21 -49.73
CA VAL A 16 -12.75 -53.22 -50.06
C VAL A 16 -11.89 -53.50 -48.83
N LEU A 17 -11.89 -54.77 -48.42
CA LEU A 17 -10.99 -55.39 -47.45
C LEU A 17 -9.55 -55.48 -48.00
N GLY A 18 -8.57 -55.28 -47.14
CA GLY A 18 -7.19 -55.69 -47.35
C GLY A 18 -6.51 -56.02 -46.03
N LEU A 19 -6.68 -57.27 -45.56
CA LEU A 19 -5.90 -57.86 -44.47
C LEU A 19 -4.58 -58.39 -45.06
N VAL A 20 -3.44 -57.98 -44.49
CA VAL A 20 -2.21 -58.80 -44.47
C VAL A 20 -1.69 -58.78 -43.04
N ALA A 21 -1.54 -59.98 -42.48
CA ALA A 21 -1.04 -60.25 -41.15
C ALA A 21 0.43 -60.70 -41.18
N SER A 22 1.02 -60.73 -39.97
CA SER A 22 2.26 -61.42 -39.53
C SER A 22 3.60 -60.79 -39.96
N THR A 23 4.64 -60.61 -39.10
CA THR A 23 4.95 -61.16 -37.76
C THR A 23 6.16 -60.44 -37.12
N THR A 24 6.26 -60.56 -35.77
CA THR A 24 7.44 -60.60 -34.88
C THR A 24 8.24 -59.33 -34.53
N GLY A 25 8.36 -59.05 -33.22
CA GLY A 25 9.61 -58.56 -32.62
C GLY A 25 9.54 -57.55 -31.45
N ALA A 26 9.38 -58.06 -30.22
CA ALA A 26 10.01 -57.60 -28.96
C ALA A 26 9.60 -56.29 -28.22
N CYS A 27 9.67 -56.42 -26.90
CA CYS A 27 9.34 -55.58 -25.74
C CYS A 27 9.91 -54.15 -25.67
N GLY A 28 9.25 -53.29 -24.86
CA GLY A 28 9.85 -52.11 -24.25
C GLY A 28 8.82 -51.18 -23.60
N ASP A 29 8.95 -50.97 -22.29
CA ASP A 29 8.14 -50.16 -21.38
C ASP A 29 8.08 -48.65 -21.71
N ASP A 30 7.18 -47.98 -20.99
CA ASP A 30 7.08 -46.53 -20.74
C ASP A 30 6.59 -45.62 -21.88
N ARG A 31 5.31 -45.24 -21.77
CA ARG A 31 4.80 -44.02 -22.41
C ARG A 31 4.85 -42.89 -21.41
N ASP A 32 5.97 -42.17 -21.46
CA ASP A 32 6.12 -40.85 -20.89
C ASP A 32 5.04 -39.89 -21.38
N ARG A 33 4.45 -39.23 -20.39
CA ARG A 33 3.41 -38.22 -20.50
C ARG A 33 4.09 -36.91 -20.90
N PHE A 34 4.06 -36.57 -22.19
CA PHE A 34 4.46 -35.24 -22.66
C PHE A 34 3.47 -34.18 -22.14
N GLY A 35 4.00 -33.29 -21.31
CA GLY A 35 3.33 -32.11 -20.79
C GLY A 35 4.29 -31.40 -19.83
N SER A 36 5.38 -30.85 -20.37
CA SER A 36 6.29 -29.98 -19.63
C SER A 36 5.53 -28.74 -19.20
N GLU A 37 5.30 -28.59 -17.89
CA GLU A 37 4.96 -27.29 -17.31
C GLU A 37 6.07 -26.29 -17.66
N PRO A 38 5.76 -25.03 -18.02
CA PRO A 38 6.78 -24.03 -18.19
C PRO A 38 7.53 -23.91 -16.86
N LYS A 39 8.85 -24.18 -16.88
CA LYS A 39 9.71 -23.86 -15.75
C LYS A 39 9.53 -22.37 -15.47
N GLY A 40 9.03 -22.01 -14.29
CA GLY A 40 9.06 -20.64 -13.80
C GLY A 40 10.49 -20.12 -13.76
N PHE A 41 10.70 -18.84 -13.43
CA PHE A 41 12.05 -18.34 -13.24
C PHE A 41 12.73 -19.11 -12.11
N ASP A 42 13.50 -20.16 -12.43
CA ASP A 42 14.49 -20.71 -11.53
C ASP A 42 15.44 -19.54 -11.25
N THR A 43 15.23 -18.86 -10.13
CA THR A 43 16.31 -18.14 -9.47
C THR A 43 17.24 -19.23 -8.98
N ALA A 44 18.06 -19.76 -9.89
CA ALA A 44 19.34 -20.29 -9.48
C ALA A 44 19.95 -19.20 -8.59
N PRO A 45 20.45 -19.51 -7.37
CA PRO A 45 21.40 -18.59 -6.76
C PRO A 45 22.48 -18.37 -7.81
N ASP A 46 22.76 -17.12 -8.15
CA ASP A 46 23.62 -16.73 -9.28
C ASP A 46 24.60 -17.82 -9.67
N GLY A 47 24.28 -18.51 -10.76
CA GLY A 47 24.97 -19.74 -11.19
C GLY A 47 26.27 -19.46 -11.93
N GLY A 48 26.96 -18.38 -11.59
CA GLY A 48 28.41 -18.28 -11.65
C GLY A 48 28.85 -18.08 -10.21
N ALA A 49 29.82 -18.86 -9.73
CA ALA A 49 30.40 -18.68 -8.40
C ALA A 49 31.17 -17.35 -8.32
N ASP A 50 30.46 -16.24 -8.40
CA ASP A 50 30.84 -15.03 -7.70
C ASP A 50 30.50 -15.33 -6.24
N ALA A 51 31.55 -15.45 -5.41
CA ALA A 51 31.39 -15.61 -3.98
C ALA A 51 30.31 -14.65 -3.51
N GLU A 52 29.30 -15.14 -2.78
CA GLU A 52 28.26 -14.30 -2.16
C GLU A 52 28.99 -13.12 -1.51
N VAL A 53 28.92 -11.94 -2.14
CA VAL A 53 29.76 -10.82 -1.74
C VAL A 53 29.16 -10.29 -0.47
N CYS A 54 29.70 -10.74 0.66
CA CYS A 54 29.26 -10.29 1.96
C CYS A 54 29.69 -8.84 2.16
N TYR A 55 28.75 -8.02 2.61
CA TYR A 55 28.96 -6.62 2.91
C TYR A 55 28.32 -6.30 4.26
N SER A 56 28.76 -5.19 4.85
CA SER A 56 28.13 -4.68 6.07
C SER A 56 26.76 -4.09 5.76
N GLN A 57 25.76 -4.45 6.54
CA GLN A 57 24.41 -3.87 6.48
C GLN A 57 23.88 -3.63 7.89
N CYS A 58 22.77 -2.90 8.00
CA CYS A 58 22.08 -2.81 9.27
C CYS A 58 21.27 -4.07 9.56
N SER A 59 21.22 -4.47 10.83
CA SER A 59 20.28 -5.48 11.32
C SER A 59 18.84 -5.05 11.04
N LEU A 60 17.91 -6.00 10.93
CA LEU A 60 16.51 -5.69 10.62
C LEU A 60 15.84 -4.76 11.64
N ASP A 61 16.33 -4.74 12.89
CA ASP A 61 15.87 -3.85 13.96
C ASP A 61 16.61 -2.49 14.00
N GLY A 62 17.58 -2.27 13.10
CA GLY A 62 18.35 -1.03 13.02
C GLY A 62 19.26 -0.76 14.22
N ARG A 63 19.64 -1.78 15.00
CA ARG A 63 20.44 -1.62 16.22
C ARG A 63 21.92 -2.00 16.09
N SER A 64 22.27 -2.74 15.05
CA SER A 64 23.61 -3.27 14.86
C SER A 64 24.04 -3.23 13.40
N VAL A 65 25.34 -3.09 13.18
CA VAL A 65 25.97 -3.38 11.89
C VAL A 65 26.27 -4.87 11.86
N VAL A 66 25.78 -5.55 10.83
CA VAL A 66 25.89 -7.00 10.67
C VAL A 66 26.45 -7.38 9.31
N ASP A 67 27.03 -8.56 9.21
CA ASP A 67 27.40 -9.19 7.95
C ASP A 67 26.16 -9.61 7.15
N SER A 68 26.10 -9.28 5.86
CA SER A 68 24.94 -9.57 5.03
C SER A 68 24.71 -11.05 4.77
N CYS A 69 25.77 -11.86 4.76
CA CYS A 69 25.68 -13.30 4.50
C CYS A 69 25.44 -14.10 5.77
N THR A 70 26.20 -13.83 6.83
CA THR A 70 26.20 -14.64 8.06
C THR A 70 25.24 -14.11 9.11
N GLY A 71 24.97 -12.80 9.11
CA GLY A 71 24.24 -12.12 10.19
C GLY A 71 25.08 -11.91 11.45
N GLU A 72 26.40 -12.15 11.39
CA GLU A 72 27.32 -11.87 12.49
C GLU A 72 27.34 -10.37 12.81
N VAL A 73 27.29 -10.03 14.10
CA VAL A 73 27.28 -8.64 14.57
C VAL A 73 28.71 -8.10 14.61
N TYR A 74 28.98 -7.06 13.80
CA TYR A 74 30.25 -6.33 13.82
C TYR A 74 30.27 -5.26 14.91
N GLU A 75 29.18 -4.52 15.04
CA GLU A 75 29.04 -3.42 16.00
C GLU A 75 27.59 -3.31 16.46
N THR A 76 27.37 -3.10 17.76
CA THR A 76 26.06 -2.72 18.31
C THR A 76 26.08 -1.23 18.60
N CYS A 77 25.12 -0.50 18.03
CA CYS A 77 25.04 0.95 18.22
C CYS A 77 24.69 1.29 19.67
N ALA A 78 25.29 2.39 20.16
CA ALA A 78 24.99 2.94 21.47
C ALA A 78 23.49 3.26 21.64
N ASP A 79 23.05 3.36 22.89
CA ASP A 79 21.64 3.61 23.23
C ASP A 79 21.13 4.98 22.75
N ASP A 80 21.99 5.91 22.36
CA ASP A 80 21.59 7.19 21.78
C ASP A 80 21.68 7.22 20.25
N LYS A 81 22.13 6.13 19.62
CA LYS A 81 22.34 6.00 18.17
C LYS A 81 21.47 4.90 17.57
N ALA A 82 21.41 4.87 16.23
CA ALA A 82 20.81 3.80 15.45
C ALA A 82 21.70 3.46 14.24
N CYS A 83 21.54 2.24 13.72
CA CYS A 83 22.22 1.84 12.49
C CYS A 83 21.48 2.40 11.28
N GLY A 84 22.19 3.10 10.40
CA GLY A 84 21.73 3.47 9.06
C GLY A 84 22.89 3.43 8.07
N ALA A 85 22.65 2.93 6.85
CA ALA A 85 23.68 2.73 5.82
C ALA A 85 24.94 1.98 6.35
N ALA A 86 24.71 0.93 7.17
CA ALA A 86 25.75 0.12 7.81
C ALA A 86 26.69 0.90 8.76
N GLN A 87 26.22 1.99 9.37
CA GLN A 87 26.96 2.82 10.32
C GLN A 87 26.08 3.23 11.51
N CYS A 88 26.68 3.38 12.69
CA CYS A 88 25.97 3.91 13.86
C CYS A 88 25.93 5.45 13.84
N LEU A 89 24.77 6.00 13.48
CA LEU A 89 24.51 7.42 13.26
C LEU A 89 23.52 7.97 14.30
N GLU A 90 23.34 9.29 14.31
CA GLU A 90 22.23 9.90 15.06
C GLU A 90 20.88 9.38 14.54
N PRO A 91 19.85 9.20 15.38
CA PRO A 91 18.65 8.46 15.00
C PRO A 91 17.96 8.95 13.72
N CYS A 92 17.76 10.27 13.56
CA CYS A 92 17.15 10.84 12.35
C CYS A 92 18.03 10.68 11.10
N GLU A 93 19.35 10.81 11.26
CA GLU A 93 20.31 10.61 10.17
C GLU A 93 20.35 9.13 9.76
N ALA A 94 20.33 8.21 10.73
CA ALA A 94 20.26 6.78 10.50
C ALA A 94 19.00 6.39 9.73
N ALA A 95 17.84 6.89 10.17
CA ALA A 95 16.55 6.64 9.52
C ALA A 95 16.50 7.17 8.08
N ALA A 96 17.07 8.35 7.83
CA ALA A 96 17.19 8.91 6.49
C ALA A 96 18.18 8.12 5.61
N ALA A 97 19.29 7.65 6.19
CA ALA A 97 20.30 6.87 5.48
C ALA A 97 19.79 5.46 5.10
N ASP A 98 19.04 4.81 5.98
CA ASP A 98 18.39 3.51 5.72
C ASP A 98 17.12 3.64 4.88
N ARG A 99 16.60 4.87 4.76
CA ARG A 99 15.36 5.24 4.07
C ARG A 99 14.16 4.45 4.58
N SER A 100 13.91 4.46 5.89
CA SER A 100 12.79 3.73 6.51
C SER A 100 11.45 4.49 6.41
N SER A 101 10.32 3.80 6.63
CA SER A 101 9.03 4.45 6.90
C SER A 101 8.99 5.14 8.28
N ASP A 102 10.01 4.94 9.10
CA ASP A 102 10.23 5.69 10.33
C ASP A 102 11.19 6.84 10.03
N GLY A 103 10.88 8.05 10.47
CA GLY A 103 11.70 9.22 10.21
C GLY A 103 11.30 10.42 11.06
N CYS A 104 11.84 11.60 10.72
CA CYS A 104 11.75 12.78 11.58
C CYS A 104 11.05 13.99 10.93
N GLU A 105 10.73 13.94 9.64
CA GLU A 105 10.09 15.03 8.90
C GLU A 105 9.05 14.45 7.95
N PHE A 106 7.81 14.96 7.98
CA PHE A 106 6.69 14.43 7.21
C PHE A 106 5.83 15.56 6.63
N TYR A 107 5.33 15.35 5.41
CA TYR A 107 4.32 16.20 4.79
C TYR A 107 3.10 15.40 4.37
N PHE A 108 1.92 15.94 4.65
CA PHE A 108 0.65 15.31 4.32
C PHE A 108 -0.48 16.34 4.28
N SER A 109 -1.59 15.96 3.68
CA SER A 109 -2.86 16.69 3.76
C SER A 109 -4.02 15.71 3.86
N ALA A 110 -5.18 16.19 4.30
CA ALA A 110 -6.39 15.38 4.21
C ALA A 110 -6.71 15.09 2.73
N PRO A 111 -7.18 13.88 2.36
CA PRO A 111 -7.59 13.52 1.01
C PRO A 111 -8.93 14.17 0.62
N ARG A 112 -9.01 15.50 0.73
CA ARG A 112 -10.13 16.35 0.36
C ARG A 112 -9.80 17.10 -0.93
N PHE A 113 -10.08 16.45 -2.03
CA PHE A 113 -9.74 16.92 -3.37
C PHE A 113 -10.80 17.87 -3.97
N GLU A 114 -12.04 17.77 -3.50
CA GLU A 114 -13.19 18.59 -3.89
C GLU A 114 -13.90 19.11 -2.61
N PRO A 115 -14.87 20.05 -2.71
CA PRO A 115 -15.59 20.53 -1.53
C PRO A 115 -16.27 19.44 -0.71
N TRP A 116 -16.63 18.33 -1.36
CA TRP A 116 -17.02 17.07 -0.75
C TRP A 116 -15.87 16.05 -0.88
N PRO A 117 -15.53 15.28 0.17
CA PRO A 117 -16.14 15.28 1.49
C PRO A 117 -15.87 16.57 2.28
N LEU A 118 -16.68 16.85 3.30
CA LEU A 118 -16.59 18.08 4.09
C LEU A 118 -15.38 18.05 5.04
N GLN A 119 -14.89 19.22 5.46
CA GLN A 119 -13.85 19.30 6.51
C GLN A 119 -14.37 18.57 7.75
N SER A 120 -13.61 17.55 8.14
CA SER A 120 -13.92 16.59 9.21
C SER A 120 -12.63 16.30 9.98
N CYS A 121 -12.71 15.48 11.02
CA CYS A 121 -11.57 15.17 11.88
C CYS A 121 -10.43 14.48 11.12
N HIS A 122 -9.38 15.20 10.79
CA HIS A 122 -8.14 14.63 10.27
C HIS A 122 -7.20 14.34 11.43
N ALA A 123 -6.72 13.10 11.53
CA ALA A 123 -5.74 12.72 12.53
C ALA A 123 -4.55 11.99 11.92
N VAL A 124 -3.43 12.03 12.62
CA VAL A 124 -2.30 11.15 12.35
C VAL A 124 -2.01 10.28 13.57
N PHE A 125 -1.76 9.00 13.34
CA PHE A 125 -1.26 8.08 14.34
C PHE A 125 0.27 8.07 14.27
N VAL A 126 0.92 8.40 15.38
CA VAL A 126 2.37 8.53 15.51
C VAL A 126 2.88 7.46 16.45
N VAL A 127 3.82 6.64 15.98
CA VAL A 127 4.46 5.58 16.75
C VAL A 127 5.92 5.96 16.99
N ASN A 128 6.33 6.02 18.25
CA ASN A 128 7.74 6.18 18.57
C ASN A 128 8.46 4.84 18.46
N SER A 129 9.17 4.64 17.34
CA SER A 129 10.01 3.45 17.11
C SER A 129 11.43 3.61 17.66
N SER A 130 11.77 4.79 18.19
CA SER A 130 13.06 5.09 18.79
C SER A 130 13.14 4.62 20.24
N ASN A 131 14.36 4.52 20.75
CA ASN A 131 14.66 4.23 22.16
C ASN A 131 14.72 5.48 23.05
N ARG A 132 14.41 6.66 22.49
CA ARG A 132 14.33 7.94 23.18
C ARG A 132 12.91 8.52 23.08
N PRO A 133 12.46 9.31 24.07
CA PRO A 133 11.16 9.96 23.98
C PRO A 133 11.09 10.91 22.78
N ALA A 134 9.97 10.90 22.07
CA ALA A 134 9.74 11.71 20.87
C ALA A 134 8.93 12.97 21.17
N THR A 135 9.47 14.12 20.84
CA THR A 135 8.79 15.42 20.85
C THR A 135 8.30 15.72 19.44
N LEU A 136 7.10 16.29 19.32
CA LEU A 136 6.48 16.60 18.03
C LEU A 136 6.26 18.11 17.88
N SER A 137 6.43 18.61 16.65
CA SER A 137 5.97 19.94 16.22
C SER A 137 5.16 19.82 14.94
N LEU A 138 4.10 20.62 14.83
CA LEU A 138 3.24 20.68 13.66
C LEU A 138 3.17 22.10 13.13
N GLU A 139 3.29 22.25 11.82
CA GLU A 139 3.19 23.52 11.12
C GLU A 139 2.17 23.43 9.97
N PHE A 140 1.46 24.53 9.73
CA PHE A 140 0.63 24.71 8.55
C PHE A 140 0.78 26.13 8.01
N ARG A 141 1.11 26.28 6.71
CA ARG A 141 1.31 27.57 6.03
C ARG A 141 2.35 28.49 6.72
N GLY A 142 3.50 27.95 7.14
CA GLY A 142 4.52 28.75 7.82
C GLY A 142 4.20 29.08 9.28
N ARG A 143 3.13 28.52 9.84
CA ARG A 143 2.68 28.81 11.22
C ARG A 143 2.71 27.53 12.06
N SER A 144 3.43 27.58 13.18
CA SER A 144 3.39 26.53 14.18
C SER A 144 2.00 26.46 14.84
N LEU A 145 1.49 25.24 15.01
CA LEU A 145 0.22 24.95 15.63
C LEU A 145 0.42 24.45 17.07
N ASP A 146 -0.50 24.82 17.96
CA ASP A 146 -0.47 24.36 19.35
C ASP A 146 -0.99 22.93 19.47
N LEU A 147 -0.14 22.03 19.94
CA LEU A 147 -0.45 20.61 20.13
C LEU A 147 -0.89 20.27 21.56
N SER A 148 -0.86 21.21 22.50
CA SER A 148 -1.12 20.97 23.94
C SER A 148 -2.47 20.32 24.25
N ARG A 149 -3.44 20.45 23.35
CA ARG A 149 -4.80 19.90 23.47
C ARG A 149 -5.19 18.95 22.34
N SER A 150 -4.22 18.56 21.51
CA SER A 150 -4.44 17.88 20.24
C SER A 150 -3.79 16.50 20.18
N VAL A 151 -3.02 16.12 21.21
CA VAL A 151 -2.30 14.83 21.26
C VAL A 151 -2.94 13.94 22.31
N TYR A 152 -3.33 12.73 21.93
CA TYR A 152 -4.02 11.78 22.79
C TYR A 152 -3.42 10.39 22.69
N ARG A 153 -3.45 9.65 23.79
CA ARG A 153 -3.12 8.23 23.82
C ARG A 153 -4.40 7.41 23.76
N ALA A 154 -4.41 6.36 22.93
CA ALA A 154 -5.45 5.34 22.96
C ALA A 154 -5.27 4.48 24.23
N VAL A 155 -6.31 4.40 25.06
CA VAL A 155 -6.26 3.61 26.30
C VAL A 155 -6.21 2.12 25.95
N PRO A 156 -5.22 1.35 26.45
CA PRO A 156 -5.14 -0.07 26.19
C PRO A 156 -6.43 -0.79 26.58
N LYS A 157 -6.93 -1.65 25.69
CA LYS A 157 -8.17 -2.41 25.92
C LYS A 157 -9.43 -1.57 26.06
N SER A 158 -9.40 -0.33 25.58
CA SER A 158 -10.56 0.54 25.49
C SER A 158 -10.56 1.29 24.15
N THR A 159 -11.68 1.95 23.86
CA THR A 159 -11.79 2.97 22.81
C THR A 159 -11.61 4.39 23.36
N ASP A 160 -11.34 4.51 24.66
CA ASP A 160 -11.14 5.79 25.33
C ASP A 160 -9.82 6.46 24.89
N LEU A 161 -9.84 7.79 24.96
CA LEU A 161 -8.70 8.65 24.65
C LEU A 161 -8.32 9.46 25.89
N GLU A 162 -7.04 9.43 26.23
CA GLU A 162 -6.47 10.24 27.30
C GLU A 162 -5.58 11.33 26.72
N LEU A 163 -5.70 12.57 27.19
CA LEU A 163 -4.83 13.65 26.76
C LEU A 163 -3.39 13.28 27.11
N HIS A 164 -2.49 13.39 26.12
CA HIS A 164 -1.09 13.07 26.27
C HIS A 164 -0.29 14.36 26.44
N GLU A 165 0.44 14.47 27.55
CA GLU A 165 1.29 15.61 27.85
C GLU A 165 2.77 15.22 27.72
N GLY A 166 3.54 16.06 27.02
CA GLY A 166 4.98 15.89 26.85
C GLY A 166 5.38 14.86 25.79
N PRO A 167 6.65 14.41 25.78
CA PRO A 167 7.16 13.50 24.76
C PRO A 167 6.51 12.12 24.79
N ILE A 168 6.37 11.48 23.62
CA ILE A 168 5.88 10.11 23.47
C ILE A 168 7.02 9.16 23.89
N ALA A 169 6.80 8.30 24.87
CA ALA A 169 7.83 7.38 25.36
C ALA A 169 8.27 6.35 24.28
N PRO A 170 9.48 5.79 24.39
CA PRO A 170 9.94 4.71 23.51
C PRO A 170 8.94 3.57 23.38
N GLY A 171 8.65 3.16 22.14
CA GLY A 171 7.69 2.10 21.82
C GLY A 171 6.22 2.48 22.00
N GLU A 172 5.90 3.62 22.62
CA GLU A 172 4.54 4.14 22.76
C GLU A 172 4.08 4.90 21.51
N SER A 173 2.79 5.22 21.47
CA SER A 173 2.17 5.92 20.35
C SER A 173 1.20 6.98 20.82
N ALA A 174 0.93 7.97 19.98
CA ALA A 174 -0.12 8.95 20.18
C ALA A 174 -0.91 9.20 18.89
N ILE A 175 -2.13 9.68 19.05
CA ILE A 175 -2.97 10.21 17.98
C ILE A 175 -2.86 11.73 18.07
N VAL A 176 -2.40 12.36 16.99
CA VAL A 176 -2.40 13.82 16.84
C VAL A 176 -3.61 14.20 16.00
N PHE A 177 -4.57 14.91 16.59
CA PHE A 177 -5.72 15.46 15.91
C PHE A 177 -5.31 16.74 15.19
N VAL A 178 -5.11 16.63 13.89
CA VAL A 178 -4.48 17.65 13.04
C VAL A 178 -5.46 18.77 12.73
N SER A 179 -6.64 18.44 12.19
CA SER A 179 -7.63 19.45 11.83
C SER A 179 -9.06 18.97 12.01
N ASP A 180 -9.96 19.91 12.30
CA ASP A 180 -11.41 19.74 12.20
C ASP A 180 -11.99 21.01 11.55
N ARG A 181 -13.30 21.05 11.33
CA ARG A 181 -14.00 22.22 10.79
C ARG A 181 -13.93 23.40 11.75
N ASP A 182 -14.30 24.57 11.22
CA ASP A 182 -14.66 25.73 12.03
C ASP A 182 -15.95 25.47 12.83
N GLN A 183 -15.82 25.32 14.15
CA GLN A 183 -16.95 25.05 15.04
C GLN A 183 -17.91 26.25 15.19
N THR A 184 -17.52 27.44 14.76
CA THR A 184 -18.36 28.65 14.84
C THR A 184 -19.38 28.74 13.69
N LYS A 185 -19.18 27.98 12.61
CA LYS A 185 -20.09 27.96 11.47
C LYS A 185 -21.22 26.95 11.66
N SER A 186 -22.44 27.41 11.41
CA SER A 186 -23.62 26.55 11.41
C SER A 186 -23.59 25.60 10.21
N ARG A 187 -24.04 24.36 10.41
CA ARG A 187 -24.18 23.37 9.34
C ARG A 187 -25.64 23.12 9.00
N THR A 188 -25.90 23.00 7.71
CA THR A 188 -27.18 22.52 7.18
C THR A 188 -27.47 21.09 7.65
N VAL A 189 -28.72 20.64 7.51
CA VAL A 189 -29.11 19.29 7.93
C VAL A 189 -28.34 18.23 7.13
N SER A 190 -28.12 18.45 5.83
CA SER A 190 -27.35 17.53 4.98
C SER A 190 -25.88 17.46 5.40
N GLU A 191 -25.24 18.59 5.66
CA GLU A 191 -23.82 18.60 6.06
C GLU A 191 -23.55 17.98 7.43
N LYS A 192 -24.58 17.82 8.27
CA LYS A 192 -24.46 17.12 9.55
C LYS A 192 -24.45 15.59 9.39
N VAL A 193 -24.88 15.08 8.24
CA VAL A 193 -24.88 13.64 7.93
C VAL A 193 -23.47 13.20 7.53
N ASP A 194 -22.79 13.95 6.67
CA ASP A 194 -21.49 13.56 6.09
C ASP A 194 -20.28 14.05 6.90
N TYR A 195 -20.51 14.84 7.95
CA TYR A 195 -19.46 15.42 8.79
C TYR A 195 -19.12 14.55 9.99
N ILE A 196 -17.83 14.25 10.15
CA ILE A 196 -17.32 13.56 11.33
C ILE A 196 -16.46 14.52 12.15
N SER A 197 -16.94 14.88 13.34
CA SER A 197 -16.18 15.68 14.31
C SER A 197 -15.11 14.87 14.99
N CYS A 198 -14.06 15.56 15.46
CA CYS A 198 -13.15 14.93 16.41
C CYS A 198 -13.91 14.53 17.69
N PRO A 199 -13.57 13.38 18.31
CA PRO A 199 -14.32 12.85 19.43
C PRO A 199 -14.19 13.77 20.64
N LYS A 200 -15.29 14.08 21.35
CA LYS A 200 -15.19 14.90 22.56
C LYS A 200 -14.41 14.14 23.65
N PRO A 201 -13.53 14.81 24.44
CA PRO A 201 -13.29 16.24 24.53
C PRO A 201 -12.12 16.79 23.67
N VAL A 202 -11.72 16.09 22.61
CA VAL A 202 -10.60 16.48 21.73
C VAL A 202 -10.80 17.87 21.13
N THR A 203 -9.71 18.62 21.05
CA THR A 203 -9.58 19.84 20.24
C THR A 203 -8.53 19.57 19.17
N ALA A 204 -8.85 19.80 17.90
CA ALA A 204 -7.85 19.62 16.84
C ALA A 204 -6.85 20.78 16.85
N ALA A 205 -5.64 20.57 16.30
CA ALA A 205 -4.60 21.59 16.24
C ALA A 205 -5.02 22.83 15.43
N ILE A 206 -5.95 22.66 14.48
CA ILE A 206 -6.61 23.76 13.76
C ILE A 206 -8.08 23.43 13.49
N GLU A 207 -8.99 24.36 13.81
CA GLU A 207 -10.43 24.24 13.59
C GLU A 207 -10.88 25.26 12.53
N GLU A 208 -10.55 24.98 11.27
CA GLU A 208 -10.79 25.88 10.14
C GLU A 208 -11.25 25.09 8.91
N ASP A 209 -12.17 25.65 8.11
CA ASP A 209 -12.48 25.08 6.79
C ASP A 209 -11.46 25.59 5.76
N PHE A 210 -10.61 24.70 5.28
CA PHE A 210 -9.69 24.94 4.17
C PHE A 210 -9.74 23.78 3.17
N GLY A 211 -9.13 23.96 2.01
CA GLY A 211 -9.03 22.92 1.00
C GLY A 211 -8.40 23.45 -0.28
N THR A 212 -7.75 22.55 -1.01
CA THR A 212 -7.31 22.78 -2.39
C THR A 212 -8.26 22.00 -3.26
N PHE A 213 -9.22 22.69 -3.90
CA PHE A 213 -10.25 22.05 -4.71
C PHE A 213 -9.92 22.14 -6.18
N GLY A 214 -10.13 21.05 -6.92
CA GLY A 214 -9.76 20.95 -8.33
C GLY A 214 -8.24 20.85 -8.53
N SER A 215 -7.80 21.04 -9.77
CA SER A 215 -6.37 21.07 -10.10
C SER A 215 -5.73 22.39 -9.65
N GLY A 216 -4.64 22.33 -8.89
CA GLY A 216 -3.91 23.53 -8.44
C GLY A 216 -2.80 23.25 -7.44
N VAL A 217 -2.16 24.31 -6.93
CA VAL A 217 -1.13 24.23 -5.87
C VAL A 217 -1.74 24.51 -4.51
N GLY A 218 -1.45 23.66 -3.53
CA GLY A 218 -2.01 23.69 -2.18
C GLY A 218 -0.96 23.61 -1.07
N PRO A 219 -1.30 24.01 0.17
CA PRO A 219 -0.42 23.87 1.33
C PRO A 219 -0.57 22.49 1.99
N ALA A 220 0.53 21.90 2.43
CA ALA A 220 0.59 20.68 3.24
C ALA A 220 0.78 21.02 4.73
N PHE A 221 0.41 20.08 5.60
CA PHE A 221 0.91 20.04 6.97
C PHE A 221 2.34 19.56 6.98
N HIS A 222 3.15 20.10 7.89
CA HIS A 222 4.53 19.72 8.13
C HIS A 222 4.66 19.26 9.58
N LEU A 223 4.92 17.98 9.79
CA LEU A 223 5.12 17.37 11.11
C LEU A 223 6.61 17.02 11.26
N GLU A 224 7.21 17.46 12.35
CA GLU A 224 8.59 17.13 12.72
C GLU A 224 8.62 16.35 14.04
N SER A 225 9.64 15.50 14.18
CA SER A 225 10.01 14.87 15.43
C SER A 225 11.52 14.93 15.66
N ASP A 226 11.94 14.98 16.93
CA ASP A 226 13.35 14.97 17.32
C ASP A 226 14.01 13.58 17.24
N VAL A 227 13.22 12.52 17.08
CA VAL A 227 13.67 11.13 16.87
C VAL A 227 12.76 10.42 15.87
N PRO A 228 13.22 9.33 15.22
CA PRO A 228 12.40 8.58 14.27
C PRO A 228 11.06 8.09 14.87
N VAL A 229 9.99 8.42 14.16
CA VAL A 229 8.62 7.96 14.40
C VAL A 229 8.00 7.41 13.12
N GLY A 230 7.06 6.48 13.23
CA GLY A 230 6.19 6.09 12.11
C GLY A 230 4.90 6.92 12.12
N VAL A 231 4.42 7.35 10.95
CA VAL A 231 3.23 8.21 10.84
C VAL A 231 2.22 7.61 9.88
N THR A 232 0.98 7.45 10.33
CA THR A 232 -0.17 7.08 9.49
C THR A 232 -1.19 8.20 9.50
N SER A 233 -1.63 8.66 8.33
CA SER A 233 -2.70 9.64 8.20
C SER A 233 -4.05 8.95 8.05
N MET A 234 -5.08 9.47 8.70
CA MET A 234 -6.44 8.95 8.66
C MET A 234 -7.45 10.09 8.54
N PHE A 235 -8.33 10.02 7.54
CA PHE A 235 -9.34 11.03 7.33
C PHE A 235 -10.67 10.42 6.87
N PRO A 236 -11.79 10.70 7.56
CA PRO A 236 -11.83 11.19 8.93
C PRO A 236 -11.39 10.11 9.92
N TYR A 237 -10.83 10.52 11.06
CA TYR A 237 -10.68 9.65 12.22
C TYR A 237 -12.06 9.24 12.75
N GLY A 238 -12.27 7.94 13.03
CA GLY A 238 -13.61 7.42 13.32
C GLY A 238 -14.50 7.42 12.08
N GLY A 239 -13.90 7.35 10.88
CA GLY A 239 -14.53 7.69 9.62
C GLY A 239 -15.57 6.73 9.08
N ALA A 240 -15.87 5.63 9.77
CA ALA A 240 -16.87 4.65 9.33
C ALA A 240 -18.25 5.29 9.05
N ALA A 241 -18.63 6.30 9.83
CA ALA A 241 -19.90 7.02 9.63
C ALA A 241 -19.85 8.11 8.52
N SER A 242 -18.67 8.41 7.96
CA SER A 242 -18.52 9.41 6.88
C SER A 242 -18.89 8.87 5.51
N TYR A 243 -18.75 7.55 5.31
CA TYR A 243 -18.82 6.91 4.00
C TYR A 243 -17.80 7.42 2.97
N THR A 244 -16.80 8.19 3.41
CA THR A 244 -15.66 8.62 2.58
C THR A 244 -14.30 8.53 3.29
N PRO A 245 -14.02 7.50 4.11
CA PRO A 245 -12.75 7.41 4.81
C PRO A 245 -11.58 7.05 3.91
N SER A 246 -10.37 7.45 4.30
CA SER A 246 -9.14 6.96 3.72
C SER A 246 -8.01 7.03 4.74
N ALA A 247 -7.04 6.12 4.62
CA ALA A 247 -5.85 6.11 5.47
C ALA A 247 -4.61 5.75 4.65
N THR A 248 -3.46 6.31 5.00
CA THR A 248 -2.20 6.00 4.32
C THR A 248 -1.00 6.10 5.26
N LEU A 249 -0.01 5.23 5.02
CA LEU A 249 1.31 5.37 5.62
C LEU A 249 1.99 6.61 5.04
N VAL A 250 2.42 7.54 5.88
CA VAL A 250 3.08 8.78 5.46
C VAL A 250 4.58 8.54 5.45
N PHE A 251 5.21 8.69 4.28
CA PHE A 251 6.64 8.48 4.14
C PHE A 251 7.42 9.72 4.60
N PRO A 252 8.48 9.53 5.40
CA PRO A 252 9.32 10.64 5.82
C PRO A 252 10.10 11.21 4.64
N VAL A 253 10.49 12.48 4.74
CA VAL A 253 11.28 13.18 3.70
C VAL A 253 12.57 12.43 3.35
N GLY A 254 13.20 11.76 4.31
CA GLY A 254 14.40 10.93 4.07
C GLY A 254 14.18 9.76 3.12
N ALA A 255 12.93 9.32 2.92
CA ALA A 255 12.55 8.27 1.97
C ALA A 255 12.01 8.82 0.64
N TRP A 256 12.02 10.13 0.42
CA TRP A 256 11.56 10.71 -0.84
C TRP A 256 12.62 10.60 -1.94
N ALA A 257 12.19 10.62 -3.20
CA ALA A 257 13.11 10.54 -4.34
C ALA A 257 12.71 11.47 -5.48
N LYS A 258 13.51 11.48 -6.54
CA LYS A 258 13.36 12.41 -7.68
C LYS A 258 12.61 11.82 -8.86
N GLU A 259 12.35 10.52 -8.86
CA GLU A 259 11.78 9.79 -9.99
C GLU A 259 10.59 8.96 -9.54
N HIS A 260 9.44 9.17 -10.19
CA HIS A 260 8.19 8.51 -9.84
C HIS A 260 7.42 8.11 -11.10
N VAL A 261 6.63 7.07 -10.97
CA VAL A 261 5.55 6.74 -11.90
C VAL A 261 4.24 7.02 -11.18
N ILE A 262 3.36 7.80 -11.80
CA ILE A 262 2.03 8.07 -11.24
C ILE A 262 1.25 6.77 -11.16
N VAL A 263 0.62 6.52 -10.01
CA VAL A 263 -0.38 5.47 -9.81
C VAL A 263 -1.59 6.13 -9.16
N ASN A 264 -2.69 6.35 -9.89
CA ASN A 264 -3.93 6.84 -9.31
C ASN A 264 -4.69 5.72 -8.58
N GLY A 265 -5.61 6.10 -7.70
CA GLY A 265 -6.39 5.14 -6.92
C GLY A 265 -7.31 4.29 -7.79
N TRP A 266 -8.00 4.89 -8.76
CA TRP A 266 -8.84 4.21 -9.75
C TRP A 266 -9.16 5.14 -10.91
N GLU A 267 -9.68 4.60 -12.02
CA GLU A 267 -10.18 5.39 -13.16
C GLU A 267 -11.42 6.22 -12.78
N SER A 268 -11.83 7.15 -13.65
CA SER A 268 -13.00 8.01 -13.41
C SER A 268 -14.28 7.20 -13.22
N GLY A 269 -14.96 7.50 -12.12
CA GLY A 269 -16.09 6.76 -11.58
C GLY A 269 -17.24 7.70 -11.30
N VAL A 270 -17.63 7.83 -10.03
CA VAL A 270 -18.56 8.90 -9.60
C VAL A 270 -17.86 10.24 -9.65
N ALA A 271 -16.57 10.26 -9.33
CA ALA A 271 -15.68 11.40 -9.51
C ALA A 271 -14.32 10.94 -10.04
N ASP A 272 -13.38 11.87 -10.13
CA ASP A 272 -12.18 11.74 -10.96
C ASP A 272 -10.94 11.24 -10.20
N PRO A 273 -9.99 10.58 -10.89
CA PRO A 273 -8.66 10.29 -10.38
C PRO A 273 -7.92 11.56 -9.94
N THR A 274 -7.10 11.41 -8.90
CA THR A 274 -6.30 12.50 -8.34
C THR A 274 -4.83 12.09 -8.20
N THR A 275 -3.92 13.00 -8.54
CA THR A 275 -2.50 12.92 -8.18
C THR A 275 -2.14 14.13 -7.35
N GLN A 276 -1.43 13.94 -6.23
CA GLN A 276 -0.70 15.03 -5.57
C GLN A 276 0.80 14.77 -5.61
N ILE A 277 1.61 15.83 -5.65
CA ILE A 277 3.08 15.75 -5.60
C ILE A 277 3.58 16.79 -4.61
N TYR A 278 4.25 16.36 -3.54
CA TYR A 278 4.65 17.20 -2.41
C TYR A 278 6.12 17.64 -2.52
N ALA A 279 6.41 18.84 -2.02
CA ALA A 279 7.75 19.40 -1.91
C ALA A 279 8.10 19.75 -0.45
N SER A 280 9.26 19.28 0.01
CA SER A 280 9.84 19.58 1.34
C SER A 280 10.83 20.73 1.31
N GLU A 281 11.17 21.20 0.11
CA GLU A 281 12.16 22.25 -0.13
C GLU A 281 11.63 23.32 -1.08
N ASP A 282 12.07 24.56 -0.89
CA ASP A 282 11.80 25.65 -1.83
C ASP A 282 12.43 25.40 -3.20
N GLU A 283 11.90 26.05 -4.24
CA GLU A 283 12.42 25.95 -5.61
C GLU A 283 12.45 24.50 -6.14
N THR A 284 11.47 23.70 -5.72
CA THR A 284 11.27 22.35 -6.24
C THR A 284 10.57 22.45 -7.60
N GLU A 285 11.30 22.14 -8.68
CA GLU A 285 10.75 22.06 -10.03
C GLU A 285 10.42 20.60 -10.34
N ILE A 286 9.16 20.34 -10.62
CA ILE A 286 8.63 19.05 -11.06
C ILE A 286 8.43 19.11 -12.57
N THR A 287 8.85 18.07 -13.28
CA THR A 287 8.53 17.83 -14.69
C THR A 287 7.66 16.58 -14.80
N ILE A 288 6.51 16.70 -15.46
CA ILE A 288 5.59 15.58 -15.68
C ILE A 288 5.48 15.33 -17.18
N ILE A 289 5.65 14.07 -17.59
CA ILE A 289 5.38 13.59 -18.95
C ILE A 289 4.17 12.65 -18.85
N GLY A 290 3.02 13.18 -19.25
CA GLY A 290 1.74 12.46 -19.14
C GLY A 290 1.54 11.41 -20.23
N THR A 291 1.08 10.21 -19.84
CA THR A 291 0.51 9.22 -20.79
C THR A 291 -0.77 9.75 -21.46
N LYS A 292 -1.44 10.68 -20.77
CA LYS A 292 -2.58 11.48 -21.23
C LYS A 292 -2.25 12.97 -21.13
N ALA A 293 -3.07 13.80 -21.77
CA ALA A 293 -2.93 15.24 -21.64
C ALA A 293 -3.18 15.67 -20.18
N ILE A 294 -2.28 16.48 -19.65
CA ILE A 294 -2.41 17.08 -18.31
C ILE A 294 -3.17 18.39 -18.48
N ARG A 295 -4.25 18.57 -17.72
CA ARG A 295 -5.06 19.79 -17.78
C ARG A 295 -4.42 20.94 -17.01
N ASN A 296 -4.82 22.17 -17.33
CA ASN A 296 -4.40 23.35 -16.55
C ASN A 296 -4.96 23.28 -15.12
N GLY A 297 -4.18 23.77 -14.17
CA GLY A 297 -4.60 23.96 -12.79
C GLY A 297 -4.28 25.37 -12.29
N ASN A 298 -4.81 25.72 -11.13
CA ASN A 298 -4.45 26.98 -10.49
C ASN A 298 -2.98 26.95 -10.06
N GLY A 299 -2.12 27.73 -10.72
CA GLY A 299 -0.69 27.78 -10.46
C GLY A 299 0.19 26.97 -11.43
N PHE A 300 -0.39 26.27 -12.42
CA PHE A 300 0.39 25.61 -13.46
C PHE A 300 -0.36 25.46 -14.79
N ILE A 301 0.39 25.36 -15.89
CA ILE A 301 -0.15 25.12 -17.23
C ILE A 301 0.12 23.66 -17.59
N GLY A 302 -0.92 22.96 -18.02
CA GLY A 302 -0.81 21.57 -18.45
C GLY A 302 -0.11 21.42 -19.81
N ALA A 303 -0.04 20.19 -20.30
CA ALA A 303 0.57 19.88 -21.60
C ALA A 303 -0.18 18.74 -22.30
N ALA A 304 -0.01 18.63 -23.61
CA ALA A 304 -0.50 17.48 -24.37
C ALA A 304 0.21 16.18 -23.90
N ALA A 305 -0.41 15.02 -24.17
CA ALA A 305 0.21 13.72 -23.87
C ALA A 305 1.61 13.62 -24.52
N GLY A 306 2.57 13.06 -23.79
CA GLY A 306 3.97 12.95 -24.21
C GLY A 306 4.77 14.25 -24.20
N MET A 307 4.15 15.41 -23.96
CA MET A 307 4.85 16.69 -23.84
C MET A 307 5.10 17.01 -22.36
N PRO A 308 6.30 17.51 -22.01
CA PRO A 308 6.60 17.86 -20.63
C PRO A 308 5.80 19.08 -20.18
N THR A 309 5.25 19.03 -18.98
CA THR A 309 4.83 20.22 -18.22
C THR A 309 5.71 20.39 -16.98
N LYS A 310 5.95 21.64 -16.59
CA LYS A 310 6.74 22.00 -15.41
C LYS A 310 5.88 22.70 -14.36
N ILE A 311 6.04 22.31 -13.10
CA ILE A 311 5.36 22.89 -11.94
C ILE A 311 6.43 23.26 -10.91
N ASN A 312 6.39 24.50 -10.42
CA ASN A 312 7.29 24.96 -9.36
C ASN A 312 6.54 24.96 -8.03
N LEU A 313 7.16 24.40 -6.99
CA LEU A 313 6.64 24.33 -5.63
C LEU A 313 7.64 24.92 -4.63
N SER A 314 7.10 25.59 -3.62
CA SER A 314 7.81 25.97 -2.40
C SER A 314 7.75 24.86 -1.34
N LYS A 315 8.58 24.98 -0.31
CA LYS A 315 8.52 24.09 0.87
C LYS A 315 7.10 24.06 1.44
N GLY A 316 6.60 22.87 1.76
CA GLY A 316 5.27 22.69 2.33
C GLY A 316 4.12 22.91 1.35
N GLN A 317 4.40 22.89 0.03
CA GLN A 317 3.36 22.88 -1.00
C GLN A 317 3.24 21.52 -1.65
N PHE A 318 2.06 21.27 -2.23
CA PHE A 318 1.83 20.19 -3.18
C PHE A 318 1.19 20.71 -4.46
N ALA A 319 1.51 20.09 -5.60
CA ALA A 319 0.71 20.19 -6.81
C ALA A 319 -0.40 19.13 -6.77
N GLN A 320 -1.61 19.48 -7.18
CA GLN A 320 -2.76 18.57 -7.29
C GLN A 320 -3.31 18.60 -8.70
N ILE A 321 -3.54 17.42 -9.26
CA ILE A 321 -4.11 17.21 -10.59
C ILE A 321 -5.33 16.31 -10.43
N ILE A 322 -6.50 16.81 -10.82
CA ILE A 322 -7.77 16.08 -10.86
C ILE A 322 -8.31 16.13 -12.28
N GLN A 323 -8.53 14.97 -12.88
CA GLN A 323 -9.04 14.88 -14.25
C GLN A 323 -9.62 13.51 -14.57
N VAL A 324 -10.60 13.50 -15.47
CA VAL A 324 -11.26 12.29 -15.99
C VAL A 324 -10.30 11.25 -16.54
N GLU A 325 -9.33 11.66 -17.37
CA GLU A 325 -8.34 10.73 -17.94
C GLU A 325 -7.27 10.42 -16.90
N GLU A 326 -7.23 9.16 -16.46
CA GLU A 326 -6.26 8.67 -15.49
C GLU A 326 -4.81 8.86 -15.98
N LEU A 327 -3.93 9.30 -15.07
CA LEU A 327 -2.52 9.55 -15.35
C LEU A 327 -1.59 8.41 -14.95
N THR A 328 -2.13 7.27 -14.51
CA THR A 328 -1.32 6.09 -14.17
C THR A 328 -0.37 5.73 -15.32
N GLY A 329 0.87 5.46 -14.95
CA GLY A 329 1.96 5.20 -15.90
C GLY A 329 2.71 6.44 -16.39
N SER A 330 2.24 7.65 -16.06
CA SER A 330 2.95 8.90 -16.37
C SER A 330 4.21 9.06 -15.53
N VAL A 331 5.25 9.65 -16.13
CA VAL A 331 6.54 9.85 -15.46
C VAL A 331 6.58 11.23 -14.79
N VAL A 332 7.10 11.27 -13.57
CA VAL A 332 7.39 12.48 -12.81
C VAL A 332 8.88 12.49 -12.46
N THR A 333 9.58 13.56 -12.84
CA THR A 333 10.95 13.83 -12.41
C THR A 333 11.04 15.17 -11.69
N SER A 334 11.99 15.33 -10.77
CA SER A 334 12.19 16.59 -10.05
C SER A 334 13.65 16.89 -9.76
N ASN A 335 13.98 18.18 -9.59
CA ASN A 335 15.33 18.60 -9.21
C ASN A 335 15.68 18.24 -7.75
N LYS A 336 14.66 18.11 -6.89
CA LYS A 336 14.74 17.81 -5.46
C LYS A 336 13.83 16.63 -5.09
N PRO A 337 14.08 15.91 -3.99
CA PRO A 337 13.22 14.80 -3.56
C PRO A 337 11.75 15.25 -3.38
N THR A 338 10.83 14.44 -3.89
CA THR A 338 9.38 14.64 -3.79
C THR A 338 8.71 13.31 -3.44
N ILE A 339 7.42 13.35 -3.11
CA ILE A 339 6.59 12.16 -2.97
C ILE A 339 5.27 12.35 -3.71
N THR A 340 4.73 11.27 -4.28
CA THR A 340 3.45 11.29 -4.97
C THR A 340 2.35 10.64 -4.13
N VAL A 341 1.14 11.18 -4.21
CA VAL A 341 -0.07 10.54 -3.72
C VAL A 341 -0.94 10.15 -4.90
N GLY A 342 -1.32 8.89 -4.93
CA GLY A 342 -2.30 8.32 -5.83
C GLY A 342 -3.67 8.32 -5.21
N GLY A 343 -4.67 8.88 -5.89
CA GLY A 343 -6.02 8.94 -5.33
C GLY A 343 -7.14 8.98 -6.35
N ASN A 344 -8.35 9.15 -5.82
CA ASN A 344 -9.59 9.39 -6.56
C ASN A 344 -10.57 10.10 -5.62
N VAL A 345 -11.36 11.03 -6.14
CA VAL A 345 -12.33 11.78 -5.33
C VAL A 345 -13.51 10.91 -4.87
N CYS A 346 -13.99 10.00 -5.72
CA CYS A 346 -15.00 9.00 -5.37
C CYS A 346 -14.95 7.83 -6.36
N ALA A 347 -14.09 6.86 -6.05
CA ALA A 347 -13.88 5.68 -6.87
C ALA A 347 -15.02 4.69 -6.71
N VAL A 348 -15.43 4.07 -7.81
CA VAL A 348 -16.32 2.90 -7.78
C VAL A 348 -15.54 1.70 -8.28
N VAL A 349 -15.19 0.79 -7.37
CA VAL A 349 -14.40 -0.39 -7.73
C VAL A 349 -15.31 -1.61 -7.79
N PRO A 350 -15.35 -2.34 -8.92
CA PRO A 350 -14.71 -2.01 -10.20
C PRO A 350 -15.48 -1.01 -11.06
N ASP A 351 -16.78 -0.86 -10.84
CA ASP A 351 -17.64 -0.04 -11.69
C ASP A 351 -18.86 0.48 -10.90
N ARG A 352 -19.60 1.41 -11.52
CA ARG A 352 -20.73 2.12 -10.91
C ARG A 352 -21.86 1.22 -10.39
N ASN A 353 -21.94 -0.05 -10.79
CA ASN A 353 -22.95 -0.98 -10.28
C ASN A 353 -22.56 -1.58 -8.92
N GLN A 354 -21.30 -1.42 -8.51
CA GLN A 354 -20.77 -1.90 -7.24
C GLN A 354 -20.44 -0.71 -6.34
N GLY A 355 -21.50 0.02 -5.94
CA GLY A 355 -21.37 1.07 -4.93
C GLY A 355 -21.16 0.51 -3.51
N ALA A 356 -20.92 1.33 -2.49
CA ALA A 356 -20.73 2.78 -2.55
C ALA A 356 -19.40 3.18 -3.23
N CYS A 357 -19.24 4.47 -3.51
CA CYS A 357 -17.95 5.03 -3.91
C CYS A 357 -17.24 5.62 -2.70
N ASP A 358 -15.92 5.72 -2.75
CA ASP A 358 -15.11 6.25 -1.65
C ASP A 358 -13.94 7.10 -2.18
N SER A 359 -13.45 8.01 -1.35
CA SER A 359 -12.19 8.74 -1.55
C SER A 359 -11.01 7.79 -1.39
N LEU A 360 -10.11 7.79 -2.37
CA LEU A 360 -8.89 6.99 -2.34
C LEU A 360 -7.68 7.91 -2.19
N ALA A 361 -6.73 7.54 -1.33
CA ALA A 361 -5.44 8.22 -1.24
C ALA A 361 -4.35 7.31 -0.62
N GLN A 362 -3.29 7.04 -1.37
CA GLN A 362 -2.07 6.42 -0.84
C GLN A 362 -0.84 7.23 -1.27
N GLN A 363 0.12 7.44 -0.36
CA GLN A 363 1.48 7.80 -0.81
C GLN A 363 2.07 6.62 -1.58
N ILE A 364 2.56 6.87 -2.78
CA ILE A 364 3.10 5.85 -3.67
C ILE A 364 4.62 5.84 -3.52
N PRO A 365 5.25 4.68 -3.23
CA PRO A 365 6.71 4.59 -3.15
C PRO A 365 7.35 5.14 -4.44
N PRO A 366 8.40 5.97 -4.33
CA PRO A 366 9.17 6.38 -5.49
C PRO A 366 9.69 5.19 -6.29
N TYR A 367 9.98 5.40 -7.58
CA TYR A 367 10.31 4.33 -8.52
C TYR A 367 11.46 3.44 -8.02
N GLU A 368 12.50 4.05 -7.45
CA GLU A 368 13.69 3.32 -6.98
C GLU A 368 13.43 2.39 -5.78
N GLN A 369 12.24 2.45 -5.18
CA GLN A 369 11.80 1.61 -4.05
C GLN A 369 10.82 0.51 -4.47
N TRP A 370 10.46 0.45 -5.76
CA TRP A 370 9.64 -0.64 -6.31
C TRP A 370 10.43 -1.95 -6.31
N GLY A 371 9.73 -3.08 -6.27
CA GLY A 371 10.35 -4.39 -6.21
C GLY A 371 10.25 -5.18 -7.50
N SER A 372 10.97 -6.30 -7.53
CA SER A 372 10.83 -7.38 -8.51
C SER A 372 10.01 -8.56 -7.98
N GLU A 373 9.59 -8.54 -6.71
CA GLU A 373 8.87 -9.64 -6.06
C GLU A 373 7.79 -9.12 -5.10
N TYR A 374 6.55 -9.55 -5.30
CA TYR A 374 5.39 -9.17 -4.49
C TYR A 374 4.56 -10.41 -4.13
N VAL A 375 3.95 -10.38 -2.95
CA VAL A 375 3.08 -11.45 -2.46
C VAL A 375 1.65 -10.92 -2.35
N GLY A 376 0.78 -11.41 -3.23
CA GLY A 376 -0.64 -11.06 -3.27
C GLY A 376 -1.45 -11.86 -2.26
N VAL A 377 -1.73 -11.26 -1.10
CA VAL A 377 -2.65 -11.80 -0.09
C VAL A 377 -3.67 -10.73 0.26
N SER A 378 -4.95 -10.99 0.01
CA SER A 378 -6.01 -10.04 0.35
C SER A 378 -6.32 -10.00 1.84
N TYR A 379 -7.08 -8.99 2.27
CA TYR A 379 -7.84 -8.98 3.53
C TYR A 379 -8.77 -10.20 3.65
N ARG A 380 -9.30 -10.45 4.86
CA ARG A 380 -10.30 -11.50 5.09
C ARG A 380 -11.51 -11.31 4.16
N PRO A 381 -11.97 -12.34 3.40
CA PRO A 381 -13.17 -12.23 2.57
C PRO A 381 -14.35 -11.65 3.35
N ARG A 382 -15.03 -10.67 2.76
CA ARG A 382 -16.21 -10.01 3.34
C ARG A 382 -17.45 -10.90 3.34
N PRO A 383 -17.75 -11.70 2.28
CA PRO A 383 -18.86 -12.64 2.32
C PRO A 383 -18.73 -13.62 3.49
N LYS A 384 -19.82 -13.83 4.24
CA LYS A 384 -19.82 -14.67 5.44
C LYS A 384 -19.47 -16.13 5.16
N ASP A 385 -20.01 -16.68 4.07
CA ASP A 385 -19.91 -18.10 3.70
C ASP A 385 -19.44 -18.23 2.24
N GLY A 386 -18.32 -17.58 1.92
CA GLY A 386 -17.82 -17.55 0.55
C GLY A 386 -16.43 -16.96 0.42
N ASP A 387 -16.00 -16.92 -0.83
CA ASP A 387 -14.73 -16.36 -1.23
C ASP A 387 -14.98 -15.05 -1.99
N GLU A 388 -13.99 -14.17 -1.96
CA GLU A 388 -14.09 -12.85 -2.56
C GLU A 388 -13.11 -12.75 -3.74
N LEU A 389 -13.57 -12.24 -4.87
CA LEU A 389 -12.68 -11.86 -5.96
C LEU A 389 -12.19 -10.43 -5.70
N VAL A 390 -10.89 -10.30 -5.46
CA VAL A 390 -10.25 -9.05 -5.07
C VAL A 390 -9.43 -8.51 -6.23
N TRP A 391 -9.38 -7.19 -6.37
CA TRP A 391 -8.76 -6.53 -7.50
C TRP A 391 -7.30 -6.19 -7.22
N TYR A 392 -6.46 -6.37 -8.24
CA TYR A 392 -5.05 -6.00 -8.23
C TYR A 392 -4.76 -5.10 -9.42
N ARG A 393 -4.06 -4.00 -9.18
CA ARG A 393 -3.52 -3.10 -10.21
C ARG A 393 -2.01 -3.25 -10.26
N MET A 394 -1.48 -3.59 -11.42
CA MET A 394 -0.06 -3.68 -11.67
C MET A 394 0.39 -2.59 -12.63
N VAL A 395 1.53 -1.95 -12.35
CA VAL A 395 2.14 -0.97 -13.25
C VAL A 395 3.57 -1.37 -13.53
N GLY A 396 3.93 -1.51 -14.81
CA GLY A 396 5.31 -1.86 -15.20
C GLY A 396 6.26 -0.67 -15.02
N GLY A 397 7.41 -0.91 -14.42
CA GLY A 397 8.49 0.09 -14.31
C GLY A 397 9.42 0.13 -15.53
N ARG A 398 9.46 -0.97 -16.31
CA ARG A 398 10.33 -1.16 -17.48
C ARG A 398 9.61 -1.89 -18.58
N ASP A 399 10.07 -1.65 -19.81
CA ASP A 399 9.59 -2.36 -20.99
C ASP A 399 9.99 -3.82 -20.97
N GLY A 400 9.08 -4.69 -21.41
CA GLY A 400 9.32 -6.12 -21.49
C GLY A 400 9.66 -6.78 -20.15
N THR A 401 9.10 -6.28 -19.04
CA THR A 401 9.19 -6.94 -17.73
C THR A 401 8.42 -8.24 -17.79
N GLU A 402 9.12 -9.37 -17.83
CA GLU A 402 8.54 -10.72 -17.84
C GLU A 402 8.22 -11.16 -16.41
N LEU A 403 7.09 -11.86 -16.23
CA LEU A 403 6.52 -12.17 -14.92
C LEU A 403 6.26 -13.67 -14.74
N ASP A 404 6.66 -14.19 -13.59
CA ASP A 404 6.38 -15.55 -13.10
C ASP A 404 5.45 -15.52 -11.89
N TYR A 405 4.62 -16.55 -11.76
CA TYR A 405 3.60 -16.63 -10.71
C TYR A 405 3.64 -17.99 -10.02
N ASP A 406 3.53 -17.98 -8.69
CA ASP A 406 3.55 -19.18 -7.85
C ASP A 406 2.40 -19.12 -6.83
N PRO A 407 1.53 -20.14 -6.68
CA PRO A 407 1.53 -21.42 -7.39
C PRO A 407 0.90 -21.37 -8.77
N VAL A 408 -0.03 -20.43 -9.00
CA VAL A 408 -0.78 -20.33 -10.25
C VAL A 408 -0.94 -18.85 -10.60
N LYS A 409 -0.74 -18.52 -11.88
CA LYS A 409 -1.03 -17.18 -12.40
C LYS A 409 -2.52 -16.84 -12.23
N PRO A 410 -2.87 -15.76 -11.50
CA PRO A 410 -4.25 -15.34 -11.37
C PRO A 410 -4.91 -15.04 -12.73
N ALA A 411 -6.23 -15.18 -12.78
CA ALA A 411 -7.00 -14.91 -13.99
C ALA A 411 -6.86 -13.43 -14.41
N GLY A 412 -6.45 -13.22 -15.66
CA GLY A 412 -6.21 -11.88 -16.21
C GLY A 412 -4.85 -11.25 -15.86
N ALA A 413 -4.05 -11.87 -14.97
CA ALA A 413 -2.71 -11.37 -14.68
C ALA A 413 -1.79 -11.50 -15.92
N PRO A 414 -0.95 -10.49 -16.21
CA PRO A 414 -0.08 -10.48 -17.39
C PRO A 414 1.07 -11.48 -17.25
N LEU A 415 1.68 -11.90 -18.37
CA LEU A 415 2.99 -12.58 -18.35
C LEU A 415 4.14 -11.61 -18.66
N THR A 416 3.81 -10.45 -19.22
CA THR A 416 4.74 -9.37 -19.54
C THR A 416 4.03 -8.05 -19.32
N VAL A 417 4.75 -7.04 -18.83
CA VAL A 417 4.23 -5.67 -18.67
C VAL A 417 5.28 -4.68 -19.18
N ASN A 418 4.86 -3.60 -19.83
CA ASN A 418 5.74 -2.55 -20.33
C ASN A 418 5.82 -1.34 -19.38
N ALA A 419 6.76 -0.43 -19.62
CA ALA A 419 6.92 0.75 -18.80
C ALA A 419 5.65 1.62 -18.84
N GLY A 420 5.13 1.95 -17.67
CA GLY A 420 3.89 2.72 -17.51
C GLY A 420 2.61 1.97 -17.91
N GLU A 421 2.70 0.71 -18.35
CA GLU A 421 1.52 -0.09 -18.65
C GLU A 421 0.79 -0.47 -17.36
N LEU A 422 -0.49 -0.12 -17.29
CA LEU A 422 -1.40 -0.52 -16.23
C LEU A 422 -2.15 -1.79 -16.63
N VAL A 423 -2.03 -2.83 -15.81
CA VAL A 423 -2.79 -4.08 -15.96
C VAL A 423 -3.67 -4.32 -14.74
N LEU A 424 -4.94 -4.62 -15.00
CA LEU A 424 -5.93 -4.93 -13.98
C LEU A 424 -6.26 -6.42 -14.00
N PHE A 425 -6.17 -7.09 -12.85
CA PHE A 425 -6.53 -8.50 -12.72
C PHE A 425 -7.16 -8.80 -11.37
N ARG A 426 -7.62 -10.05 -11.19
CA ARG A 426 -8.28 -10.50 -9.96
C ARG A 426 -7.69 -11.81 -9.47
N ALA A 427 -7.61 -11.94 -8.16
CA ALA A 427 -7.38 -13.21 -7.49
C ALA A 427 -8.48 -13.43 -6.46
N ARG A 428 -8.77 -14.70 -6.17
CA ARG A 428 -9.62 -15.04 -5.05
C ARG A 428 -8.90 -14.83 -3.74
N ALA A 429 -9.60 -14.42 -2.70
CA ALA A 429 -9.03 -14.28 -1.36
C ALA A 429 -8.53 -15.63 -0.80
N SER A 430 -9.02 -16.76 -1.31
CA SER A 430 -8.49 -18.10 -1.02
C SER A 430 -7.28 -18.54 -1.88
N GLU A 431 -6.92 -17.77 -2.90
CA GLU A 431 -5.86 -18.07 -3.88
C GLU A 431 -4.72 -17.03 -3.77
N PRO A 432 -3.89 -17.08 -2.70
CA PRO A 432 -2.73 -16.23 -2.60
C PRO A 432 -1.72 -16.58 -3.70
N PHE A 433 -0.95 -15.59 -4.13
CA PHE A 433 0.08 -15.78 -5.16
C PHE A 433 1.34 -14.97 -4.83
N VAL A 434 2.47 -15.44 -5.33
CA VAL A 434 3.70 -14.65 -5.46
C VAL A 434 3.86 -14.31 -6.93
N VAL A 435 4.21 -13.06 -7.23
CA VAL A 435 4.58 -12.62 -8.57
C VAL A 435 6.01 -12.09 -8.56
N ARG A 436 6.80 -12.51 -9.53
CA ARG A 436 8.22 -12.16 -9.67
C ARG A 436 8.52 -11.67 -11.07
N SER A 437 9.35 -10.64 -11.20
CA SER A 437 10.04 -10.34 -12.45
C SER A 437 11.42 -11.00 -12.47
N ARG A 438 12.05 -11.03 -13.65
CA ARG A 438 13.34 -11.70 -13.87
C ARG A 438 14.48 -11.21 -12.98
N ASP A 439 14.49 -9.92 -12.61
CA ASP A 439 15.55 -9.30 -11.82
C ASP A 439 15.09 -7.94 -11.23
N ALA A 440 15.91 -7.36 -10.36
CA ALA A 440 15.66 -6.08 -9.70
C ALA A 440 15.61 -4.88 -10.66
N GLU A 441 16.18 -5.00 -11.85
CA GLU A 441 16.17 -3.95 -12.87
C GLU A 441 14.91 -3.97 -13.74
N HIS A 442 13.99 -4.91 -13.50
CA HIS A 442 12.65 -4.97 -14.09
C HIS A 442 11.57 -4.82 -13.01
N PRO A 443 11.54 -3.69 -12.28
CA PRO A 443 10.57 -3.49 -11.22
C PRO A 443 9.15 -3.31 -11.76
N PHE A 444 8.17 -3.56 -10.92
CA PHE A 444 6.77 -3.24 -11.15
C PHE A 444 6.11 -2.84 -9.84
N TYR A 445 5.04 -2.06 -9.91
CA TYR A 445 4.19 -1.74 -8.76
C TYR A 445 3.01 -2.72 -8.69
N LEU A 446 2.56 -3.04 -7.48
CA LEU A 446 1.33 -3.80 -7.23
C LEU A 446 0.47 -3.12 -6.15
N GLY A 447 -0.78 -2.82 -6.48
CA GLY A 447 -1.80 -2.33 -5.55
C GLY A 447 -2.91 -3.37 -5.38
N LEU A 448 -3.44 -3.47 -4.15
CA LEU A 448 -4.57 -4.31 -3.79
C LEU A 448 -5.78 -3.42 -3.49
N HIS A 449 -6.94 -3.73 -4.09
CA HIS A 449 -8.14 -2.90 -4.01
C HIS A 449 -9.32 -3.67 -3.43
N MET A 450 -9.99 -3.04 -2.46
CA MET A 450 -11.33 -3.44 -2.04
C MET A 450 -12.37 -2.94 -3.05
N SER A 451 -13.40 -3.75 -3.33
CA SER A 451 -14.53 -3.34 -4.17
C SER A 451 -15.63 -2.67 -3.36
N GLY A 452 -16.58 -2.00 -4.02
CA GLY A 452 -17.80 -1.55 -3.37
C GLY A 452 -18.65 -2.69 -2.79
N GLY A 453 -19.36 -2.40 -1.70
CA GLY A 453 -20.15 -3.36 -0.92
C GLY A 453 -21.48 -3.83 -1.54
N SER A 454 -21.87 -3.35 -2.72
CA SER A 454 -23.11 -3.74 -3.42
C SER A 454 -22.96 -5.03 -4.24
N GLY A 455 -21.76 -5.62 -4.29
CA GLY A 455 -21.51 -6.91 -4.93
C GLY A 455 -22.27 -8.08 -4.27
N PRO A 456 -22.47 -9.20 -4.98
CA PRO A 456 -23.18 -10.36 -4.46
C PRO A 456 -22.56 -10.88 -3.15
N GLY A 457 -23.39 -11.06 -2.12
CA GLY A 457 -22.97 -11.61 -0.83
C GLY A 457 -22.21 -10.64 0.09
N LEU A 458 -21.96 -9.40 -0.34
CA LEU A 458 -21.27 -8.39 0.46
C LEU A 458 -22.21 -7.66 1.44
N GLY A 459 -23.49 -7.51 1.11
CA GLY A 459 -24.48 -6.95 2.03
C GLY A 459 -24.20 -5.50 2.44
N GLY A 460 -23.55 -4.72 1.57
CA GLY A 460 -23.12 -3.35 1.85
C GLY A 460 -21.80 -3.24 2.62
N MET A 461 -21.15 -4.35 2.96
CA MET A 461 -19.91 -4.34 3.74
C MET A 461 -18.72 -3.86 2.90
N GLY A 462 -18.06 -2.82 3.39
CA GLY A 462 -16.96 -2.11 2.76
C GLY A 462 -17.38 -1.33 1.53
N ASP A 463 -16.50 -0.44 1.15
CA ASP A 463 -16.44 0.30 -0.10
C ASP A 463 -14.98 0.36 -0.59
N PRO A 464 -14.69 1.03 -1.73
CA PRO A 464 -13.36 1.02 -2.28
C PRO A 464 -12.30 1.64 -1.36
N ASP A 465 -11.27 0.89 -1.05
CA ASP A 465 -9.97 1.45 -0.64
C ASP A 465 -8.86 0.67 -1.37
N PHE A 466 -7.65 1.21 -1.41
CA PHE A 466 -6.50 0.51 -1.95
C PHE A 466 -5.26 0.66 -1.09
N VAL A 467 -4.42 -0.37 -1.13
CA VAL A 467 -3.16 -0.42 -0.39
C VAL A 467 -2.03 -0.80 -1.34
N ASN A 468 -0.89 -0.12 -1.18
CA ASN A 468 0.37 -0.55 -1.78
C ASN A 468 0.72 -1.94 -1.24
N VAL A 469 0.77 -2.96 -2.09
CA VAL A 469 1.32 -4.26 -1.68
C VAL A 469 2.80 -4.04 -1.45
N VAL A 470 3.28 -4.33 -0.24
CA VAL A 470 4.70 -4.12 0.11
C VAL A 470 5.55 -5.14 -0.68
N PRO A 471 6.54 -4.70 -1.47
CA PRO A 471 7.45 -5.64 -2.13
C PRO A 471 8.26 -6.40 -1.09
N ALA A 472 8.62 -7.66 -1.38
CA ALA A 472 9.30 -8.52 -0.41
C ALA A 472 10.63 -7.94 0.11
N GLY A 473 11.36 -7.18 -0.73
CA GLY A 473 12.58 -6.47 -0.34
C GLY A 473 12.37 -5.34 0.68
N GLN A 474 11.13 -4.90 0.88
CA GLN A 474 10.76 -3.84 1.83
C GLN A 474 10.18 -4.38 3.15
N TYR A 475 10.20 -5.70 3.37
CA TYR A 475 9.74 -6.31 4.61
C TYR A 475 10.63 -5.88 5.78
N ARG A 476 10.02 -5.74 6.95
CA ARG A 476 10.65 -5.33 8.22
C ARG A 476 10.47 -6.44 9.26
N SER A 477 11.11 -6.25 10.41
CA SER A 477 11.02 -7.14 11.58
C SER A 477 10.05 -6.65 12.64
N ALA A 478 9.49 -5.44 12.51
CA ALA A 478 8.54 -4.90 13.47
C ALA A 478 7.62 -3.87 12.82
N TYR A 479 6.38 -3.83 13.31
CA TYR A 479 5.34 -2.90 12.89
C TYR A 479 4.47 -2.50 14.06
N SER A 480 3.94 -1.29 14.00
CA SER A 480 2.92 -0.79 14.90
C SER A 480 1.84 -0.11 14.07
N PHE A 481 0.58 -0.38 14.38
CA PHE A 481 -0.54 0.16 13.63
C PHE A 481 -1.73 0.42 14.56
N TYR A 482 -2.66 1.24 14.10
CA TYR A 482 -3.88 1.56 14.79
C TYR A 482 -5.08 0.94 14.06
N ALA A 483 -5.76 0.02 14.74
CA ALA A 483 -7.04 -0.52 14.27
C ALA A 483 -8.17 0.40 14.76
N ASP A 484 -8.88 1.06 13.84
CA ASP A 484 -9.91 2.03 14.19
C ASP A 484 -11.16 1.32 14.73
N SER A 485 -11.47 1.64 15.99
CA SER A 485 -12.61 1.06 16.73
C SER A 485 -13.99 1.48 16.20
N ALA A 486 -14.06 2.51 15.36
CA ALA A 486 -15.30 2.93 14.73
C ALA A 486 -15.77 1.97 13.64
N TYR A 487 -14.91 1.05 13.17
CA TYR A 487 -15.25 0.08 12.14
C TYR A 487 -15.71 -1.23 12.76
N ARG A 488 -16.81 -1.76 12.21
CA ARG A 488 -17.38 -3.05 12.61
C ARG A 488 -16.38 -4.20 12.49
N GLU A 489 -15.57 -4.20 11.45
CA GLU A 489 -14.62 -5.26 11.11
C GLU A 489 -13.22 -4.69 10.98
N ASN A 490 -12.23 -5.36 11.58
CA ASN A 490 -10.81 -5.04 11.42
C ASN A 490 -10.03 -6.34 11.19
N SER A 491 -9.26 -6.40 10.10
CA SER A 491 -8.51 -7.58 9.67
C SER A 491 -7.05 -7.21 9.40
N LEU A 492 -6.14 -7.96 10.01
CA LEU A 492 -4.70 -7.84 9.81
C LEU A 492 -4.23 -8.97 8.89
N VAL A 493 -3.51 -8.62 7.83
CA VAL A 493 -2.84 -9.57 6.93
C VAL A 493 -1.35 -9.56 7.26
N ILE A 494 -0.80 -10.73 7.57
CA ILE A 494 0.63 -10.93 7.80
C ILE A 494 1.17 -11.86 6.74
N VAL A 495 2.27 -11.49 6.10
CA VAL A 495 3.03 -12.35 5.19
C VAL A 495 4.46 -12.42 5.69
N ARG A 496 4.94 -13.59 6.08
CA ARG A 496 6.34 -13.81 6.51
C ARG A 496 7.14 -14.47 5.40
N LYS A 497 8.40 -14.06 5.27
CA LYS A 497 9.37 -14.66 4.35
C LYS A 497 10.34 -15.56 5.11
N SER A 498 10.67 -16.72 4.55
CA SER A 498 11.68 -17.60 5.13
C SER A 498 13.07 -16.97 5.00
N VAL A 499 13.93 -17.19 5.98
CA VAL A 499 15.34 -16.79 5.94
C VAL A 499 16.15 -18.06 6.08
N ARG A 500 16.97 -18.37 5.07
CA ARG A 500 17.77 -19.60 5.01
C ARG A 500 16.91 -20.87 5.21
N GLY A 501 15.71 -20.89 4.62
CA GLY A 501 14.78 -22.02 4.68
C GLY A 501 13.98 -22.13 5.98
N GLU A 502 14.12 -21.18 6.91
CA GLU A 502 13.38 -21.18 8.17
C GLU A 502 12.43 -19.99 8.28
N PHE A 503 11.20 -20.24 8.74
CA PHE A 503 10.28 -19.18 9.14
C PHE A 503 10.47 -18.83 10.61
N LYS A 504 10.74 -17.55 10.89
CA LYS A 504 10.78 -17.07 12.28
C LYS A 504 9.35 -16.83 12.82
N PRO A 505 9.09 -17.09 14.12
CA PRO A 505 7.81 -16.78 14.74
C PRO A 505 7.45 -15.30 14.62
N VAL A 506 6.18 -14.99 14.37
CA VAL A 506 5.67 -13.61 14.39
C VAL A 506 4.85 -13.42 15.66
N TRP A 507 5.28 -12.50 16.51
CA TRP A 507 4.55 -12.10 17.71
C TRP A 507 3.61 -10.94 17.38
N LEU A 508 2.38 -10.98 17.88
CA LEU A 508 1.38 -9.92 17.81
C LEU A 508 0.90 -9.61 19.23
N GLU A 509 0.81 -8.33 19.60
CA GLU A 509 0.52 -7.88 20.96
C GLU A 509 -0.74 -8.49 21.56
N CYS A 510 -1.82 -8.56 20.80
CA CYS A 510 -3.07 -9.18 21.25
C CYS A 510 -3.11 -10.72 21.26
N ALA A 511 -2.12 -11.40 20.67
CA ALA A 511 -2.14 -12.85 20.46
C ALA A 511 -0.96 -13.59 21.11
N GLY A 512 0.20 -12.95 21.28
CA GLY A 512 1.46 -13.66 21.45
C GLY A 512 2.03 -14.13 20.11
N GLU A 513 2.75 -15.25 20.10
CA GLU A 513 3.21 -15.87 18.86
C GLU A 513 2.03 -16.41 18.06
N LEU A 514 1.96 -16.05 16.78
CA LEU A 514 0.87 -16.41 15.90
C LEU A 514 1.04 -17.85 15.37
N PRO A 515 0.04 -18.73 15.57
CA PRO A 515 0.02 -20.06 14.97
C PRO A 515 -0.60 -20.05 13.56
N ASP A 516 -0.68 -21.24 12.95
CA ASP A 516 -1.54 -21.54 11.81
C ASP A 516 -1.27 -20.72 10.54
N PHE A 517 0.00 -20.45 10.28
CA PHE A 517 0.47 -19.90 9.01
C PHE A 517 0.20 -20.87 7.84
N ILE A 518 -0.24 -20.31 6.71
CA ILE A 518 -0.56 -21.06 5.49
C ILE A 518 0.53 -20.79 4.44
N SER A 519 1.13 -21.84 3.90
CA SER A 519 2.15 -21.75 2.85
C SER A 519 1.59 -21.19 1.55
N ILE A 520 2.39 -20.37 0.86
CA ILE A 520 2.08 -19.82 -0.45
C ILE A 520 3.05 -20.43 -1.46
N GLY A 521 2.48 -20.90 -2.57
CA GLY A 521 3.29 -21.39 -3.67
C GLY A 521 3.96 -22.73 -3.39
N THR A 522 4.91 -23.05 -4.24
CA THR A 522 5.63 -24.33 -4.28
C THR A 522 7.07 -24.20 -3.81
N ARG A 523 7.62 -22.98 -3.81
CA ARG A 523 9.02 -22.71 -3.41
C ARG A 523 9.26 -22.72 -1.90
N GLY A 524 8.20 -22.56 -1.09
CA GLY A 524 8.31 -22.55 0.37
C GLY A 524 8.94 -21.27 0.95
N ASP A 525 8.95 -20.17 0.18
CA ASP A 525 9.55 -18.90 0.60
C ASP A 525 8.62 -18.07 1.49
N TYR A 526 7.30 -18.28 1.38
CA TYR A 526 6.30 -17.42 2.00
C TYR A 526 5.20 -18.20 2.70
N GLU A 527 4.77 -17.64 3.83
CA GLU A 527 3.56 -18.03 4.51
C GLU A 527 2.75 -16.80 4.90
N TYR A 528 1.42 -16.94 4.98
CA TYR A 528 0.56 -15.87 5.45
C TYR A 528 -0.40 -16.29 6.55
N ARG A 529 -0.90 -15.29 7.28
CA ARG A 529 -1.95 -15.42 8.30
C ARG A 529 -2.83 -14.18 8.27
N ARG A 530 -4.14 -14.36 8.49
CA ARG A 530 -5.12 -13.27 8.63
C ARG A 530 -5.71 -13.22 10.02
N VAL A 531 -5.42 -12.20 10.81
CA VAL A 531 -5.96 -12.09 12.18
C VAL A 531 -7.17 -11.17 12.18
N ASP A 532 -8.27 -11.62 12.77
CA ASP A 532 -9.41 -10.76 13.04
C ASP A 532 -9.15 -9.96 14.33
N LEU A 533 -8.97 -8.65 14.21
CA LEU A 533 -8.80 -7.76 15.35
C LEU A 533 -10.15 -7.39 15.98
N SER A 534 -11.18 -7.24 15.16
CA SER A 534 -12.56 -7.09 15.61
C SER A 534 -13.56 -7.64 14.60
N ARG A 535 -14.72 -8.07 15.09
CA ARG A 535 -15.83 -8.63 14.31
C ARG A 535 -17.15 -8.09 14.86
N GLY A 536 -18.00 -7.47 14.04
CA GLY A 536 -19.31 -7.02 14.50
C GLY A 536 -19.27 -6.04 15.69
N PHE A 537 -18.28 -5.14 15.77
CA PHE A 537 -17.97 -4.28 16.94
C PHE A 537 -17.62 -5.05 18.23
N LYS A 538 -17.29 -6.33 18.13
CA LYS A 538 -16.88 -7.18 19.24
C LYS A 538 -15.39 -7.52 19.11
N PRO A 539 -14.75 -7.93 20.21
CA PRO A 539 -13.42 -8.49 20.16
C PRO A 539 -13.31 -9.58 19.09
N GLY A 540 -12.18 -9.59 18.39
CA GLY A 540 -11.88 -10.52 17.31
C GLY A 540 -11.42 -11.89 17.81
N GLU A 541 -10.40 -12.42 17.15
CA GLU A 541 -9.90 -13.77 17.35
C GLU A 541 -9.33 -14.00 18.77
N LYS A 542 -9.48 -15.23 19.27
CA LYS A 542 -8.99 -15.66 20.58
C LYS A 542 -7.77 -16.56 20.45
N PHE A 543 -6.77 -16.32 21.30
CA PHE A 543 -5.52 -17.07 21.37
C PHE A 543 -5.29 -17.51 22.82
N GLY A 544 -5.83 -18.67 23.19
CA GLY A 544 -5.82 -19.13 24.58
C GLY A 544 -6.60 -18.19 25.50
N ASP A 545 -5.92 -17.59 26.47
CA ASP A 545 -6.45 -16.59 27.41
C ASP A 545 -6.44 -15.15 26.86
N LYS A 546 -5.83 -14.94 25.68
CA LYS A 546 -5.76 -13.64 25.01
C LYS A 546 -6.86 -13.50 23.95
N GLN A 547 -7.21 -12.25 23.65
CA GLN A 547 -8.18 -11.93 22.62
C GLN A 547 -7.81 -10.61 21.93
N CYS A 548 -7.93 -10.60 20.61
CA CYS A 548 -7.70 -9.41 19.82
C CYS A 548 -8.86 -8.42 19.88
N ILE A 549 -8.48 -7.15 19.83
CA ILE A 549 -9.35 -5.98 19.91
C ILE A 549 -8.75 -4.86 19.05
N THR A 550 -9.54 -3.86 18.72
CA THR A 550 -9.10 -2.63 18.04
C THR A 550 -8.18 -1.77 18.93
N GLY A 551 -7.59 -0.73 18.35
CA GLY A 551 -6.64 0.18 18.98
C GLY A 551 -5.21 -0.06 18.50
N LEU A 552 -4.24 0.40 19.30
CA LEU A 552 -2.81 0.15 19.07
C LEU A 552 -2.53 -1.35 19.09
N GLN A 553 -1.79 -1.81 18.09
CA GLN A 553 -1.22 -3.15 18.06
C GLN A 553 0.24 -3.07 17.59
N ARG A 554 1.10 -3.83 18.27
CA ARG A 554 2.50 -4.05 17.88
C ARG A 554 2.69 -5.47 17.39
N THR A 555 3.54 -5.66 16.39
CA THR A 555 3.96 -6.98 15.93
C THR A 555 5.45 -7.00 15.62
N ARG A 556 6.11 -8.12 15.89
CA ARG A 556 7.55 -8.29 15.67
C ARG A 556 7.94 -9.73 15.34
N SER A 557 9.07 -9.91 14.68
CA SER A 557 9.67 -11.20 14.37
C SER A 557 11.19 -11.03 14.24
N GLU A 558 11.94 -12.11 14.43
CA GLU A 558 13.36 -12.15 14.06
C GLU A 558 13.57 -12.23 12.54
N GLY A 559 12.54 -12.61 11.79
CA GLY A 559 12.54 -12.67 10.33
C GLY A 559 11.79 -11.51 9.68
N PRO A 560 12.00 -11.28 8.37
CA PRO A 560 11.26 -10.29 7.60
C PRO A 560 9.82 -10.75 7.36
N PHE A 561 8.87 -9.85 7.59
CA PHE A 561 7.47 -10.02 7.25
C PHE A 561 6.86 -8.69 6.83
N SER A 562 5.63 -8.70 6.31
CA SER A 562 4.79 -7.51 6.15
C SER A 562 3.53 -7.63 6.99
N ALA A 563 2.99 -6.49 7.41
CA ALA A 563 1.74 -6.38 8.13
C ALA A 563 0.87 -5.31 7.45
N THR A 564 -0.31 -5.70 6.98
CA THR A 564 -1.27 -4.78 6.33
C THR A 564 -2.59 -4.79 7.09
N ILE A 565 -3.03 -3.63 7.56
CA ILE A 565 -4.30 -3.48 8.26
C ILE A 565 -5.39 -3.07 7.28
N TRP A 566 -6.57 -3.65 7.47
CA TRP A 566 -7.80 -3.30 6.78
C TRP A 566 -8.92 -3.17 7.80
N GLY A 567 -9.77 -2.16 7.66
CA GLY A 567 -11.02 -2.05 8.41
C GLY A 567 -12.17 -1.71 7.48
N TRP A 568 -13.37 -2.17 7.82
CA TRP A 568 -14.56 -1.86 7.04
C TRP A 568 -15.86 -1.93 7.86
N ASP A 569 -16.84 -1.16 7.40
CA ASP A 569 -18.23 -1.18 7.87
C ASP A 569 -19.17 -1.04 6.65
N ILE A 570 -20.45 -0.73 6.87
CA ILE A 570 -21.40 -0.50 5.80
C ILE A 570 -20.96 0.73 4.99
N ALA A 571 -20.55 0.50 3.74
CA ALA A 571 -20.09 1.53 2.80
C ALA A 571 -19.00 2.46 3.38
N ALA A 572 -18.00 1.86 4.05
CA ALA A 572 -16.83 2.56 4.54
C ALA A 572 -15.67 1.57 4.73
N SER A 573 -14.46 1.94 4.32
CA SER A 573 -13.27 1.11 4.37
C SER A 573 -12.02 1.92 4.64
N TYR A 574 -11.02 1.32 5.26
CA TYR A 574 -9.67 1.87 5.22
C TYR A 574 -8.64 0.75 5.12
N GLY A 575 -7.46 1.05 4.59
CA GLY A 575 -6.34 0.15 4.59
C GLY A 575 -5.01 0.88 4.48
N TYR A 576 -3.96 0.33 5.08
CA TYR A 576 -2.59 0.80 4.92
C TYR A 576 -1.58 -0.27 5.34
N PRO A 577 -0.33 -0.25 4.82
CA PRO A 577 0.74 -1.08 5.35
C PRO A 577 1.20 -0.50 6.69
N GLY A 578 1.44 -1.35 7.69
CA GLY A 578 1.89 -0.90 9.02
C GLY A 578 3.31 -0.31 9.04
N GLY A 579 4.02 -0.35 7.91
CA GLY A 579 5.37 0.16 7.73
C GLY A 579 6.00 -0.41 6.46
N MET A 580 7.09 0.19 6.01
CA MET A 580 7.88 -0.27 4.87
C MET A 580 9.35 0.10 5.11
N ALA A 581 10.29 -0.73 4.67
CA ALA A 581 11.70 -0.40 4.83
C ALA A 581 12.18 0.71 3.87
N LEU A 582 11.40 1.04 2.82
CA LEU A 582 11.62 2.06 1.77
C LEU A 582 13.08 2.17 1.23
N ARG A 583 13.81 1.05 1.25
CA ARG A 583 15.17 0.91 0.72
C ARG A 583 15.19 1.12 -0.79
N LYS A 584 16.34 1.53 -1.31
CA LYS A 584 16.58 1.50 -2.77
C LYS A 584 16.67 0.03 -3.21
N LEU A 585 15.73 -0.40 -4.06
CA LEU A 585 15.68 -1.74 -4.63
C LEU A 585 16.06 -1.76 -6.12
N VAL A 586 15.96 -0.60 -6.79
CA VAL A 586 16.26 -0.43 -8.22
C VAL A 586 17.41 0.55 -8.35
N GLU A 587 18.53 0.13 -8.92
CA GLU A 587 19.69 1.00 -9.06
C GLU A 587 19.64 1.85 -10.33
N THR A 588 19.01 1.35 -11.39
CA THR A 588 18.90 2.08 -12.64
C THR A 588 17.86 3.21 -12.58
N PRO A 589 18.18 4.43 -13.05
CA PRO A 589 17.24 5.54 -13.08
C PRO A 589 16.02 5.26 -13.95
N LEU A 590 14.86 5.82 -13.59
CA LEU A 590 13.66 5.82 -14.44
C LEU A 590 13.95 6.63 -15.70
N SER A 591 14.37 5.96 -16.77
CA SER A 591 14.72 6.66 -18.02
C SER A 591 13.51 7.47 -18.49
N PRO A 592 13.61 8.81 -18.67
CA PRO A 592 12.59 9.50 -19.42
C PRO A 592 12.66 8.93 -20.84
N VAL A 593 11.59 8.27 -21.28
CA VAL A 593 11.48 7.80 -22.66
C VAL A 593 11.72 9.03 -23.55
N ASN A 594 12.82 9.02 -24.30
CA ASN A 594 13.17 10.08 -25.26
C ASN A 594 12.15 10.17 -26.38
#